data_AF-A0A958Z9A8-F1
#
_entry.id   AF-A0A958Z9A8-F1
#
_cell.length_a   1.000
_cell.length_b   1.000
_cell.length_c   1.000
_cell.angle_alpha   90.00
_cell.angle_beta   90.00
_cell.angle_gamma   90.00
#
_symmetry.space_group_name_H-M   'P 1'
#
loop_
_entity.id
_entity.type
_entity.pdbx_description
1 polymer ?
#
loop_
_entity_poly.entity_id
_entity_poly.type
_entity_poly.pdbx_seq_one_letter_code
_entity_poly.pdbx_strand_id
1 'polypeptide(L)' 'MSYENILFETQNGIGTITINRPNKLNALNKNTIQELHEALADANNDKQVKVIVLTGSGEKAFVAGADISEFAHFDTENG' A
#
# COMPACT_ATOMS: atom_id res chain seq x y z
N MET A 1 -12.52 5.49 -5.77
CA MET A 1 -11.28 5.36 -6.57
C MET A 1 -11.01 3.88 -6.76
N SER A 2 -10.37 3.48 -7.86
CA SER A 2 -9.98 2.08 -8.06
C SER A 2 -8.47 2.01 -7.91
N TYR A 3 -8.01 1.48 -6.77
CA TYR A 3 -6.60 1.14 -6.56
C TYR A 3 -6.29 -0.19 -7.24
N GLU A 4 -5.08 -0.36 -7.76
CA GLU A 4 -4.65 -1.62 -8.39
C GLU A 4 -3.94 -2.54 -7.40
N ASN A 5 -3.09 -1.97 -6.54
CA ASN A 5 -2.18 -2.70 -5.67
C ASN A 5 -2.59 -2.68 -4.20
N ILE A 6 -3.59 -1.88 -3.83
CA ILE A 6 -4.15 -1.83 -2.47
C ILE A 6 -5.67 -1.99 -2.49
N LEU A 7 -6.22 -2.34 -1.32
CA LEU A 7 -7.65 -2.24 -1.01
C LEU A 7 -7.79 -1.23 0.14
N PHE A 8 -8.86 -0.43 0.10
CA PHE A 8 -9.17 0.51 1.17
C PHE A 8 -10.64 0.40 1.55
N GLU A 9 -10.89 0.14 2.83
CA GLU A 9 -12.23 0.03 3.41
C GLU A 9 -12.31 0.84 4.70
N THR A 10 -13.48 1.42 4.98
CA THR A 10 -13.74 2.13 6.24
C THR A 10 -14.93 1.51 6.93
N GLN A 11 -14.76 1.04 8.17
CA GLN A 11 -15.83 0.48 8.98
C GLN A 11 -15.70 0.93 10.43
N ASN A 12 -16.80 1.43 11.02
CA ASN A 12 -16.85 1.85 12.43
C ASN A 12 -15.75 2.86 12.83
N GLY A 13 -15.33 3.71 11.89
CA GLY A 13 -14.26 4.68 12.05
C GLY A 13 -12.84 4.10 12.00
N ILE A 14 -12.68 2.86 11.54
CA ILE A 14 -11.39 2.24 11.26
C ILE A 14 -11.24 2.19 9.74
N GLY A 15 -10.23 2.89 9.21
CA GLY A 15 -9.80 2.78 7.82
C GLY A 15 -8.77 1.67 7.69
N THR A 16 -9.08 0.58 7.01
CA THR A 16 -8.16 -0.53 6.78
C THR A 16 -7.61 -0.44 5.35
N ILE A 17 -6.31 -0.23 5.25
CA ILE A 17 -5.57 -0.28 3.99
C ILE A 17 -4.87 -1.64 3.91
N THR A 18 -5.18 -2.42 2.88
CA THR A 18 -4.58 -3.74 2.64
C THR A 18 -3.72 -3.69 1.38
N ILE A 19 -2.42 -3.93 1.50
CA ILE A 19 -1.55 -4.11 0.34
C ILE A 19 -1.89 -5.45 -0.30
N ASN A 20 -2.28 -5.44 -1.58
CA ASN A 20 -2.86 -6.57 -2.27
C ASN A 20 -2.02 -7.02 -3.46
N ARG A 21 -0.76 -7.40 -3.19
CA ARG A 21 0.15 -8.01 -4.17
C ARG A 21 0.66 -9.37 -3.67
N PRO A 22 -0.22 -10.33 -3.34
CA PRO A 22 0.18 -11.55 -2.62
C PRO A 22 1.16 -12.42 -3.43
N ASN A 23 1.04 -12.40 -4.77
CA ASN A 23 1.96 -13.09 -5.68
C ASN A 23 3.40 -12.54 -5.66
N LYS A 24 3.58 -11.32 -5.13
CA LYS A 24 4.87 -10.65 -4.94
C LYS A 24 5.20 -10.47 -3.46
N LEU A 25 4.55 -11.24 -2.58
CA LEU A 25 4.69 -11.14 -1.12
C LEU A 25 4.48 -9.71 -0.61
N ASN A 26 3.55 -8.98 -1.24
CA ASN A 26 3.24 -7.59 -0.93
C ASN A 26 4.45 -6.64 -1.03
N ALA A 27 5.45 -6.96 -1.85
CA ALA A 27 6.58 -6.07 -2.13
C ALA A 27 6.07 -4.73 -2.69
N LEU A 28 6.70 -3.63 -2.31
CA LEU A 28 6.28 -2.27 -2.69
C LEU A 28 6.94 -1.85 -3.99
N ASN A 29 6.13 -1.50 -4.98
CA ASN A 29 6.58 -0.84 -6.20
C ASN A 29 6.11 0.63 -6.19
N LYS A 30 6.56 1.45 -7.14
CA LYS A 30 6.24 2.88 -7.22
C LYS A 30 4.74 3.14 -7.24
N ASN A 31 3.97 2.34 -7.98
CA ASN A 31 2.52 2.49 -8.01
C ASN A 31 1.89 2.20 -6.63
N THR A 32 2.34 1.15 -5.94
CA THR A 32 1.86 0.83 -4.58
C THR A 32 2.17 1.95 -3.60
N ILE A 33 3.35 2.55 -3.67
CA ILE A 33 3.72 3.70 -2.81
C ILE A 33 2.83 4.91 -3.10
N GLN A 34 2.56 5.20 -4.38
CA GLN A 34 1.67 6.29 -4.78
C GLN A 34 0.25 6.06 -4.27
N GLU A 35 -0.30 4.86 -4.47
CA GLU A 35 -1.63 4.49 -3.99
C GLU A 35 -1.73 4.56 -2.45
N LEU A 36 -0.69 4.12 -1.73
CA LEU A 36 -0.63 4.25 -0.28
C LEU A 36 -0.64 5.71 0.16
N HIS A 37 0.08 6.60 -0.55
CA HIS A 37 0.07 8.03 -0.26
C HIS A 37 -1.34 8.63 -0.43
N GLU A 38 -2.00 8.30 -1.53
CA GLU A 38 -3.37 8.76 -1.84
C GLU A 38 -4.37 8.24 -0.80
N ALA A 39 -4.34 6.94 -0.49
CA ALA A 39 -5.25 6.34 0.49
C ALA A 39 -5.06 6.91 1.90
N LEU A 40 -3.82 7.17 2.32
CA LEU A 40 -3.53 7.82 3.60
C LEU A 40 -4.00 9.28 3.63
N ALA A 41 -3.82 10.03 2.54
CA ALA A 41 -4.31 11.39 2.43
C ALA A 41 -5.84 11.45 2.48
N ASP A 42 -6.52 10.54 1.78
CA ASP A 42 -7.97 10.39 1.81
C ASP A 42 -8.47 10.07 3.22
N ALA A 43 -7.84 9.08 3.87
CA ALA A 43 -8.16 8.70 5.25
C ALA A 43 -7.96 9.85 6.24
N ASN A 44 -6.91 10.67 6.06
CA ASN A 44 -6.65 11.84 6.89
C ASN A 44 -7.69 12.97 6.69
N ASN A 45 -8.25 13.08 5.50
CA ASN A 45 -9.28 14.08 5.19
C ASN A 45 -10.69 13.62 5.59
N ASP A 46 -10.92 12.32 5.77
CA ASP A 46 -12.20 11.77 6.22
C ASP A 46 -12.34 11.83 7.75
N LYS A 47 -13.21 12.75 8.21
CA LYS A 47 -13.52 12.92 9.65
C LYS A 47 -14.16 11.69 10.30
N GLN A 48 -14.66 10.74 9.52
CA GLN A 48 -15.20 9.49 10.05
C GLN A 48 -14.09 8.51 10.43
N VAL A 49 -12.93 8.58 9.79
CA VAL A 49 -11.76 7.76 10.11
C VAL A 49 -11.11 8.29 11.38
N LYS A 50 -10.99 7.42 12.38
CA LYS A 50 -10.38 7.69 13.68
C LYS A 50 -9.07 6.94 13.88
N VAL A 51 -8.95 5.78 13.22
CA VAL A 51 -7.80 4.89 13.29
C VAL A 51 -7.52 4.34 11.90
N ILE A 52 -6.25 4.19 11.55
CA ILE A 52 -5.82 3.53 10.32
C ILE A 52 -5.14 2.22 10.68
N VAL A 53 -5.56 1.14 10.03
CA VAL A 53 -4.88 -0.16 10.05
C VAL A 53 -4.22 -0.35 8.69
N LEU A 54 -2.92 -0.61 8.69
CA LEU A 54 -2.19 -0.98 7.48
C LEU A 54 -1.81 -2.46 7.60
N THR A 55 -2.23 -3.27 6.63
CA THR A 55 -1.94 -4.71 6.58
C THR A 55 -1.62 -5.18 5.15
N GLY A 56 -1.24 -6.44 5.00
CA GLY A 56 -0.96 -7.09 3.72
C GLY A 56 -1.96 -8.23 3.49
N SER A 57 -2.27 -8.51 2.23
CA SER A 57 -3.16 -9.62 1.89
C SER A 57 -2.45 -10.97 1.90
N GLY A 58 -3.22 -12.03 2.15
CA GLY A 58 -2.70 -13.38 2.30
C GLY A 58 -2.00 -13.62 3.63
N GLU A 59 -1.41 -14.81 3.78
CA GLU A 59 -0.87 -15.28 5.06
C GLU A 59 0.66 -15.21 5.15
N LYS A 60 1.33 -14.95 4.02
CA LYS A 60 2.79 -15.12 3.91
C LYS A 60 3.59 -13.92 4.39
N ALA A 61 3.11 -12.71 4.14
CA ALA A 61 3.85 -11.50 4.42
C ALA A 61 2.92 -10.31 4.59
N PHE A 62 3.24 -9.43 5.55
CA PHE A 62 2.73 -8.07 5.55
C PHE A 62 3.26 -7.32 4.32
N VAL A 63 4.59 -7.15 4.24
CA VAL A 63 5.33 -6.56 3.12
C VAL A 63 6.72 -7.18 3.11
N ALA A 64 7.14 -7.78 1.99
CA ALA A 64 8.46 -8.44 1.87
C ALA A 64 9.61 -7.50 1.47
N GLY A 65 9.40 -6.18 1.48
CA GLY A 65 10.37 -5.16 1.07
C GLY A 65 9.95 -4.43 -0.19
N ALA A 66 10.91 -3.97 -0.98
CA ALA A 66 10.66 -3.29 -2.25
C ALA A 66 10.71 -4.26 -3.44
N ASP A 67 10.00 -3.94 -4.51
CA ASP A 67 9.95 -4.76 -5.71
C ASP A 67 11.25 -4.60 -6.51
N ILE A 68 12.14 -5.60 -6.42
CA ILE A 68 13.47 -5.60 -7.05
C ILE A 68 13.39 -5.41 -8.57
N SER A 69 12.26 -5.77 -9.20
CA SER A 69 12.07 -5.54 -10.64
C SER A 69 12.08 -4.05 -11.01
N GLU A 70 11.76 -3.15 -10.07
CA GLU A 70 11.92 -1.71 -10.28
C GLU A 70 13.39 -1.27 -10.16
N PHE A 71 14.17 -1.89 -9.27
CA PHE A 71 15.60 -1.60 -9.11
C PHE A 71 16.45 -2.01 -10.33
N ALA A 72 15.95 -2.92 -11.16
CA ALA A 72 16.62 -3.27 -12.42
C ALA A 72 16.81 -2.07 -13.38
N HIS A 73 16.10 -0.96 -13.15
CA HIS A 73 16.19 0.28 -13.94
C HIS A 73 16.83 1.45 -13.18
N PHE A 74 17.30 1.25 -11.94
CA PHE A 74 17.99 2.30 -11.19
C PHE A 74 19.49 2.23 -11.47
N ASP A 75 19.99 3.16 -12.26
CA ASP A 75 21.43 3.45 -12.35
C ASP A 75 21.91 4.19 -11.09
N THR A 76 23.20 4.03 -10.76
CA THR A 76 23.86 4.50 -9.52
C THR A 76 23.72 5.98 -9.20
N GLU A 77 23.24 6.81 -10.12
CA GLU A 77 23.07 8.25 -9.91
C GLU A 77 21.77 8.65 -9.19
N ASN A 78 20.81 7.73 -9.01
CA ASN A 78 19.49 8.04 -8.43
C ASN A 78 19.22 7.37 -7.07
N GLY A 79 20.26 6.91 -6.37
CA GLY A 79 20.19 6.25 -5.06
C GLY A 79 20.25 7.20 -3.88
#